data_AF-A0A2C9VWA9-F1
#
_entry.id   AF-A0A2C9VWA9-F1
#
_cell.length_a   1.000
_cell.length_b   1.000
_cell.length_c   1.000
_cell.angle_alpha   90.00
_cell.angle_beta   90.00
_cell.angle_gamma   90.00
#
_symmetry.space_group_name_H-M   'P 1'
#
loop_
_entity.id
_entity.type
_entity.pdbx_description
1 polymer ?
#
loop_
_entity_poly.entity_id
_entity_poly.type
_entity_poly.pdbx_seq_one_letter_code
_entity_poly.pdbx_strand_id
1 'polypeptide(L)'
;MDSDSYPPTKALTTRYKCYACYKQYKKKEHLVEHMKISYHSAHQPRCAVCQKHCKSFESLREHLTGPLAKTNCLGIFSDRGCDLCLEVFDSPSSLNKHREMCCLSAPASLATEIPTCTESQIYVSGSIDESYACKGGEAVAIDCEMVGGGSDGSLDLCARVCLLDEDENIIFHSYVQPQIPVTNYRDTAKYRPLMKTNLVSHSLKYLVQTYLGYNIQTGVHDPYEDCVSVMRLYKRMRAQNHHVEGSGIQSICGGFDFWKPKELEKMTPEKLYEISRSNYRCWCLDLKGQQPGLI
;
A
#
# COMPACT_ATOMS: atom_id res chain seq x y z
N MET A 1 23.82 -45.01 49.99
CA MET A 1 24.63 -45.14 48.76
C MET A 1 23.68 -44.87 47.62
N ASP A 2 23.66 -43.60 47.23
CA ASP A 2 22.67 -42.99 46.36
C ASP A 2 22.72 -43.55 44.95
N SER A 3 21.53 -43.80 44.40
CA SER A 3 21.32 -44.12 43.00
C SER A 3 21.42 -42.84 42.17
N ASP A 4 22.56 -42.64 41.51
CA ASP A 4 22.75 -41.54 40.55
C ASP A 4 21.85 -41.75 39.33
N SER A 5 20.70 -41.09 39.35
CA SER A 5 19.83 -40.94 38.19
C SER A 5 20.28 -39.74 37.37
N TYR A 6 20.97 -40.00 36.26
CA TYR A 6 21.32 -38.95 35.30
C TYR A 6 20.03 -38.35 34.71
N PRO A 7 19.87 -37.02 34.69
CA PRO A 7 18.72 -36.39 34.06
C PRO A 7 18.77 -36.59 32.53
N PRO A 8 17.64 -36.82 31.86
CA PRO A 8 17.62 -37.06 30.43
C PRO A 8 18.04 -35.78 29.68
N THR A 9 19.13 -35.87 28.91
CA THR A 9 19.55 -34.86 27.95
C THR A 9 18.41 -34.56 26.98
N LYS A 10 17.78 -33.38 27.13
CA LYS A 10 16.72 -32.91 26.22
C LYS A 10 17.29 -32.83 24.80
N ALA A 11 16.84 -33.72 23.91
CA ALA A 11 17.16 -33.65 22.49
C ALA A 11 16.77 -32.26 21.95
N LEU A 12 17.75 -31.51 21.43
CA LEU A 12 17.52 -30.23 20.77
C LEU A 12 16.69 -30.48 19.51
N THR A 13 15.38 -30.32 19.59
CA THR A 13 14.51 -30.44 18.41
C THR A 13 14.81 -29.27 17.48
N THR A 14 15.48 -29.52 16.36
CA THR A 14 15.74 -28.52 15.31
C THR A 14 14.41 -27.89 14.87
N ARG A 15 14.28 -26.57 15.08
CA ARG A 15 13.14 -25.77 14.61
C ARG A 15 13.46 -25.21 13.24
N TYR A 16 12.51 -25.29 12.31
CA TYR A 16 12.65 -24.73 10.97
C TYR A 16 12.11 -23.30 10.95
N LYS A 17 12.95 -22.31 10.62
CA LYS A 17 12.60 -20.89 10.67
C LYS A 17 12.38 -20.35 9.26
N CYS A 18 11.31 -19.59 9.06
CA CYS A 18 11.12 -18.81 7.84
C CYS A 18 12.16 -17.69 7.74
N TYR A 19 12.79 -17.54 6.58
CA TYR A 19 13.77 -16.48 6.33
C TYR A 19 13.14 -15.07 6.32
N ALA A 20 11.92 -14.92 5.80
CA ALA A 20 11.26 -13.62 5.65
C ALA A 20 10.59 -13.10 6.94
N CYS A 21 9.70 -13.90 7.54
CA CYS A 21 8.88 -13.48 8.69
C CYS A 21 9.32 -14.06 10.04
N TYR A 22 10.36 -14.90 10.04
CA TYR A 22 10.95 -15.52 11.24
C TYR A 22 10.02 -16.43 12.06
N LYS A 23 8.86 -16.82 11.53
CA LYS A 23 8.02 -17.86 12.13
C LYS A 23 8.78 -19.20 12.20
N GLN A 24 8.58 -19.94 13.28
CA GLN A 24 9.24 -21.21 13.54
C GLN A 24 8.27 -22.38 13.47
N TYR A 25 8.72 -23.50 12.90
CA TYR A 25 7.95 -24.70 12.66
C TYR A 25 8.66 -25.92 13.24
N LYS A 26 7.87 -26.88 13.76
CA LYS A 26 8.41 -28.15 14.27
C LYS A 26 8.83 -29.10 13.14
N LYS A 27 8.15 -29.02 12.00
CA LYS A 27 8.37 -29.86 10.80
C LYS A 27 8.71 -28.98 9.61
N LYS A 28 9.56 -29.48 8.70
CA LYS A 28 9.96 -28.76 7.49
C LYS A 28 8.80 -28.61 6.50
N GLU A 29 7.96 -29.64 6.38
CA GLU A 29 6.72 -29.62 5.59
C GLU A 29 5.86 -28.39 5.89
N HIS A 30 5.66 -28.06 7.17
CA HIS A 30 4.85 -26.90 7.57
C HIS A 30 5.51 -25.56 7.22
N LEU A 31 6.85 -25.49 7.19
CA LEU A 31 7.57 -24.31 6.72
C LEU A 31 7.34 -24.15 5.21
N VAL A 32 7.46 -25.22 4.44
CA VAL A 32 7.23 -25.19 2.99
C VAL A 32 5.79 -24.74 2.69
N GLU A 33 4.80 -25.30 3.38
CA GLU A 33 3.40 -24.90 3.21
C GLU A 33 3.17 -23.43 3.54
N HIS A 34 3.78 -22.94 4.62
CA HIS A 34 3.75 -21.53 4.97
C HIS A 34 4.36 -20.65 3.85
N MET A 35 5.47 -21.05 3.24
CA MET A 35 6.10 -20.27 2.14
C MET A 35 5.21 -20.21 0.91
N LYS A 36 4.48 -21.28 0.59
CA LYS A 36 3.53 -21.34 -0.53
C LYS A 36 2.39 -20.34 -0.40
N ILE A 37 1.82 -20.22 0.81
CA ILE A 37 0.62 -19.37 1.02
C ILE A 37 0.94 -17.92 1.43
N SER A 38 2.18 -17.63 1.82
CA SER A 38 2.54 -16.31 2.38
C SER A 38 3.16 -15.36 1.36
N TYR A 39 3.54 -15.85 0.18
CA TYR A 39 4.00 -15.05 -0.96
C TYR A 39 5.03 -13.99 -0.55
N HIS A 40 6.02 -14.43 0.23
CA HIS A 40 7.04 -13.54 0.73
C HIS A 40 7.86 -12.97 -0.43
N SER A 41 8.09 -11.67 -0.41
CA SER A 41 8.84 -11.00 -1.48
C SER A 41 9.51 -9.74 -0.95
N ALA A 42 10.49 -9.24 -1.70
CA ALA A 42 11.16 -7.97 -1.41
C ALA A 42 10.20 -6.75 -1.42
N HIS A 43 9.00 -6.92 -1.98
CA HIS A 43 7.98 -5.86 -2.02
C HIS A 43 7.15 -5.79 -0.75
N GLN A 44 7.11 -6.85 0.08
CA GLN A 44 6.35 -6.84 1.33
C GLN A 44 6.92 -5.81 2.33
N PRO A 45 6.05 -5.13 3.11
CA PRO A 45 6.49 -4.22 4.17
C PRO A 45 7.46 -4.93 5.13
N ARG A 46 8.58 -4.29 5.44
CA ARG A 46 9.63 -4.86 6.27
C ARG A 46 10.02 -3.91 7.39
N CYS A 47 10.25 -4.45 8.58
CA CYS A 47 10.75 -3.65 9.68
C CYS A 47 12.21 -3.21 9.44
N ALA A 48 12.47 -1.91 9.42
CA ALA A 48 13.82 -1.36 9.24
C ALA A 48 14.80 -1.78 10.36
N VAL A 49 14.29 -2.12 11.55
CA VAL A 49 15.10 -2.52 12.70
C VAL A 49 15.46 -4.01 12.66
N CYS A 50 14.47 -4.89 12.53
CA CYS A 50 14.70 -6.34 12.64
C CYS A 50 14.64 -7.09 11.31
N GLN A 51 14.37 -6.42 10.20
CA GLN A 51 14.26 -6.99 8.85
C GLN A 51 13.14 -8.03 8.67
N LYS A 52 12.22 -8.14 9.63
CA LYS A 52 11.05 -9.02 9.54
C LYS A 52 10.08 -8.50 8.47
N HIS A 53 9.71 -9.35 7.54
CA HIS A 53 8.63 -9.09 6.59
C HIS A 53 7.27 -9.24 7.29
N CYS A 54 6.42 -8.27 7.01
CA CYS A 54 5.07 -8.13 7.53
C CYS A 54 4.07 -8.33 6.40
N LYS A 55 2.92 -8.94 6.70
CA LYS A 55 1.89 -9.27 5.69
C LYS A 55 1.20 -8.03 5.12
N SER A 56 1.24 -6.92 5.85
CA SER A 56 0.63 -5.63 5.51
C SER A 56 1.33 -4.51 6.27
N PHE A 57 1.18 -3.26 5.81
CA PHE A 57 1.67 -2.08 6.53
C PHE A 57 1.03 -1.96 7.92
N GLU A 58 -0.22 -2.37 8.07
CA GLU A 58 -0.86 -2.41 9.39
C GLU A 58 -0.16 -3.40 10.34
N SER A 59 0.19 -4.59 9.85
CA SER A 59 0.96 -5.54 10.67
C SER A 59 2.39 -5.07 10.96
N LEU A 60 2.94 -4.19 10.12
CA LEU A 60 4.22 -3.52 10.39
C LEU A 60 4.05 -2.44 11.46
N ARG A 61 3.01 -1.61 11.36
CA ARG A 61 2.65 -0.62 12.39
C ARG A 61 2.44 -1.28 13.74
N GLU A 62 1.60 -2.31 13.82
CA GLU A 62 1.40 -3.11 15.04
C GLU A 62 2.70 -3.75 15.57
N HIS A 63 3.63 -4.11 14.69
CA HIS A 63 4.94 -4.63 15.10
C HIS A 63 5.86 -3.56 15.70
N LEU A 64 5.71 -2.30 15.28
CA LEU A 64 6.55 -1.17 15.68
C LEU A 64 5.97 -0.41 16.87
N THR A 65 4.66 -0.21 16.92
CA THR A 65 3.95 0.63 17.91
C THR A 65 2.89 -0.13 18.71
N GLY A 66 2.54 -1.35 18.31
CA GLY A 66 1.47 -2.11 18.93
C GLY A 66 1.85 -2.75 20.27
N PRO A 67 0.86 -3.27 21.02
CA PRO A 67 1.08 -3.82 22.36
C PRO A 67 1.95 -5.09 22.39
N LEU A 68 2.09 -5.76 21.24
CA LEU A 68 2.90 -6.97 21.06
C LEU A 68 4.25 -6.67 20.37
N ALA A 69 4.61 -5.39 20.23
CA ALA A 69 5.87 -4.97 19.65
C ALA A 69 7.07 -5.48 20.49
N LYS A 70 8.14 -5.90 19.81
CA LYS A 70 9.37 -6.32 20.50
C LYS A 70 10.06 -5.10 21.08
N THR A 71 10.53 -5.17 22.33
CA THR A 71 11.17 -4.06 23.07
C THR A 71 12.24 -3.32 22.27
N ASN A 72 13.11 -4.04 21.54
CA ASN A 72 14.14 -3.41 20.72
C ASN A 72 13.56 -2.62 19.53
N CYS A 73 12.60 -3.20 18.80
CA CYS A 73 11.96 -2.52 17.67
C CYS A 73 11.12 -1.34 18.15
N LEU A 74 10.35 -1.52 19.22
CA LEU A 74 9.55 -0.48 19.84
C LEU A 74 10.42 0.68 20.32
N GLY A 75 11.48 0.39 21.09
CA GLY A 75 12.37 1.44 21.61
C GLY A 75 13.05 2.26 20.52
N ILE A 76 13.61 1.59 19.50
CA ILE A 76 14.25 2.30 18.39
C ILE A 76 13.24 3.11 17.57
N PHE A 77 12.05 2.56 17.32
CA PHE A 77 11.03 3.23 16.53
C PHE A 77 10.39 4.39 17.31
N SER A 78 10.16 4.27 18.61
CA SER A 78 9.65 5.38 19.42
C SER A 78 10.63 6.55 19.50
N ASP A 79 11.94 6.29 19.46
CA ASP A 79 12.98 7.33 19.52
C ASP A 79 13.25 7.98 18.14
N ARG A 80 13.27 7.19 17.07
CA ARG A 80 13.75 7.63 15.74
C ARG A 80 12.84 7.27 14.57
N GLY A 81 11.66 6.72 14.83
CA GLY A 81 10.69 6.31 13.81
C GLY A 81 9.66 7.38 13.47
N CYS A 82 9.27 7.45 12.21
CA CYS A 82 8.18 8.29 11.74
C CYS A 82 6.89 7.47 11.58
N ASP A 83 5.82 7.83 12.29
CA ASP A 83 4.55 7.10 12.27
C ASP A 83 3.83 7.17 10.91
N LEU A 84 4.14 8.16 10.07
CA LEU A 84 3.48 8.36 8.77
C LEU A 84 4.08 7.46 7.67
N CYS A 85 5.40 7.51 7.50
CA CYS A 85 6.10 6.75 6.45
C CYS A 85 6.70 5.42 6.95
N LEU A 86 6.72 5.19 8.27
CA LEU A 86 7.30 4.02 8.94
C LEU A 86 8.82 3.84 8.78
N GLU A 87 9.51 4.89 8.32
CA GLU A 87 10.98 4.93 8.24
C GLU A 87 11.62 5.20 9.60
N VAL A 88 12.85 4.70 9.77
CA VAL A 88 13.68 4.91 10.97
C VAL A 88 14.90 5.74 10.59
N PHE A 89 15.12 6.82 11.35
CA PHE A 89 16.18 7.79 11.08
C PHE A 89 17.43 7.52 11.94
N ASP A 90 18.57 8.07 11.53
CA ASP A 90 19.83 7.90 12.26
C ASP A 90 19.82 8.60 13.62
N SER A 91 19.10 9.72 13.73
CA SER A 91 19.00 10.51 14.96
C SER A 91 17.59 11.10 15.17
N PRO A 92 17.19 11.40 16.42
CA PRO A 92 15.94 12.11 16.71
C PRO A 92 15.85 13.49 16.04
N SER A 93 16.99 14.19 15.88
CA SER A 93 17.03 15.48 15.18
C SER A 93 16.69 15.35 13.69
N SER A 94 17.16 14.28 13.03
CA SER A 94 16.80 13.98 11.63
C SER A 94 15.32 13.64 11.51
N LEU A 95 14.77 12.87 12.46
CA LEU A 95 13.34 12.58 12.53
C LEU A 95 12.50 13.85 12.66
N ASN A 96 12.87 14.78 13.54
CA ASN A 96 12.12 16.01 13.75
C ASN A 96 12.07 16.87 12.48
N LYS A 97 13.22 17.06 11.80
CA LYS A 97 13.27 17.75 10.50
C LYS A 97 12.40 17.06 9.45
N HIS A 98 12.41 15.72 9.43
CA HIS A 98 11.60 14.94 8.51
C HIS A 98 10.09 15.06 8.79
N ARG A 99 9.66 15.04 10.07
CA ARG A 99 8.24 15.07 10.46
C ARG A 99 7.51 16.27 9.87
N GLU A 100 8.15 17.43 9.88
CA GLU A 100 7.59 18.67 9.33
C GLU A 100 7.30 18.56 7.82
N MET A 101 8.14 17.84 7.07
CA MET A 101 7.97 17.63 5.63
C MET A 101 7.11 16.40 5.29
N CYS A 102 7.01 15.43 6.21
CA CYS A 102 6.31 14.17 5.97
C CYS A 102 4.79 14.32 6.16
N CYS A 103 4.38 15.16 7.11
CA CYS A 103 2.98 15.55 7.27
C CYS A 103 2.58 16.45 6.11
N LEU A 104 1.60 16.02 5.31
CA LEU A 104 1.08 16.83 4.22
C LEU A 104 -0.08 17.69 4.71
N SER A 105 -0.29 18.85 4.10
CA SER A 105 -1.48 19.67 4.35
C SER A 105 -2.69 19.14 3.59
N ALA A 106 -3.89 19.27 4.15
CA ALA A 106 -5.11 18.96 3.41
C ALA A 106 -5.20 19.82 2.13
N PRO A 107 -5.72 19.27 1.01
CA PRO A 107 -5.95 20.08 -0.18
C PRO A 107 -6.90 21.24 0.14
N ALA A 108 -6.65 22.41 -0.43
CA ALA A 108 -7.59 23.51 -0.31
C ALA A 108 -8.90 23.11 -0.99
N SER A 109 -10.01 23.14 -0.25
CA SER A 109 -11.33 22.83 -0.82
C SER A 109 -11.59 23.76 -2.00
N LEU A 110 -12.06 23.22 -3.12
CA LEU A 110 -12.39 23.98 -4.32
C LEU A 110 -13.67 24.84 -4.16
N ALA A 111 -14.03 25.17 -2.92
CA ALA A 111 -15.15 26.03 -2.58
C ALA A 111 -14.65 27.48 -2.56
N THR A 112 -14.65 28.14 -3.71
CA THR A 112 -15.02 29.57 -3.91
C THR A 112 -14.61 30.12 -5.29
N GLU A 113 -13.72 29.48 -6.07
CA GLU A 113 -13.35 30.02 -7.40
C GLU A 113 -13.31 28.96 -8.50
N ILE A 114 -14.50 28.59 -9.01
CA ILE A 114 -14.64 28.16 -10.40
C ILE A 114 -15.33 29.31 -11.14
N PRO A 115 -14.70 29.97 -12.12
CA PRO A 115 -15.42 30.81 -13.05
C PRO A 115 -16.46 29.91 -13.71
N THR A 116 -17.73 30.27 -13.61
CA THR A 116 -18.83 29.62 -14.32
C THR A 116 -18.37 29.07 -15.66
N CYS A 117 -18.43 27.75 -15.83
CA CYS A 117 -18.21 27.08 -17.11
C CYS A 117 -19.24 27.61 -18.11
N THR A 118 -18.94 28.74 -18.73
CA THR A 118 -19.25 28.91 -20.14
C THR A 118 -18.43 27.85 -20.88
N GLU A 119 -18.98 27.29 -21.95
CA GLU A 119 -18.29 26.34 -22.83
C GLU A 119 -16.96 26.92 -23.35
N SER A 120 -15.93 26.93 -22.52
CA SER A 120 -14.58 27.17 -22.98
C SER A 120 -14.10 25.85 -23.56
N GLN A 121 -14.27 25.75 -24.87
CA GLN A 121 -13.34 25.05 -25.75
C GLN A 121 -11.92 25.52 -25.37
N ILE A 122 -11.27 24.84 -24.43
CA ILE A 122 -9.85 25.04 -24.19
C ILE A 122 -9.15 24.40 -25.38
N TYR A 123 -8.85 25.26 -26.36
CA TYR A 123 -7.86 24.99 -27.39
C TYR A 123 -6.59 24.49 -26.70
N VAL A 124 -6.18 23.27 -27.03
CA VAL A 124 -4.81 22.81 -26.83
C VAL A 124 -3.92 23.76 -27.64
N SER A 125 -3.31 24.72 -26.96
CA SER A 125 -2.26 25.58 -27.51
C SER A 125 -1.09 25.52 -26.54
N GLY A 126 -0.39 24.39 -26.58
CA GLY A 126 0.92 24.20 -25.99
C GLY A 126 1.84 23.66 -27.07
N SER A 127 2.76 24.51 -27.52
CA SER A 127 3.86 24.17 -28.40
C SER A 127 4.58 22.92 -27.93
N ILE A 128 4.80 21.98 -28.85
CA ILE A 128 5.69 20.84 -28.66
C ILE A 128 7.10 21.43 -28.54
N ASP A 129 7.56 21.64 -27.30
CA ASP A 129 8.96 21.92 -27.03
C ASP A 129 9.64 20.58 -26.68
N GLU A 130 10.40 20.07 -27.65
CA GLU A 130 11.29 18.92 -27.50
C GLU A 130 12.39 19.26 -26.47
N SER A 131 12.17 19.00 -25.18
CA SER A 131 13.24 18.80 -24.19
C SER A 131 12.70 18.55 -22.77
N TYR A 132 12.12 17.38 -22.51
CA TYR A 132 12.15 16.79 -21.16
C TYR A 132 12.35 15.28 -21.27
N ALA A 133 13.61 14.87 -21.13
CA ALA A 133 13.98 13.49 -20.95
C ALA A 133 13.32 12.91 -19.69
N CYS A 134 12.74 11.72 -19.84
CA CYS A 134 12.38 10.75 -18.80
C CYS A 134 11.19 11.12 -17.87
N LYS A 135 9.97 11.23 -18.42
CA LYS A 135 8.75 11.10 -17.60
C LYS A 135 8.23 9.66 -17.67
N GLY A 136 8.42 8.92 -16.58
CA GLY A 136 7.78 7.62 -16.35
C GLY A 136 6.25 7.75 -16.38
N GLY A 137 5.55 6.64 -16.59
CA GLY A 137 4.11 6.62 -16.92
C GLY A 137 3.24 7.50 -16.04
N GLU A 138 2.44 8.34 -16.67
CA GLU A 138 1.52 9.30 -16.04
C GLU A 138 0.39 8.55 -15.34
N ALA A 139 0.43 8.46 -14.01
CA ALA A 139 -0.72 8.01 -13.24
C ALA A 139 -1.77 9.13 -13.17
N VAL A 140 -3.04 8.74 -13.20
CA VAL A 140 -4.17 9.65 -12.97
C VAL A 140 -4.97 9.17 -11.76
N ALA A 141 -5.44 10.10 -10.95
CA ALA A 141 -6.40 9.81 -9.88
C ALA A 141 -7.80 10.15 -10.36
N ILE A 142 -8.74 9.23 -10.18
CA ILE A 142 -10.15 9.41 -10.51
C ILE A 142 -10.99 9.14 -9.28
N ASP A 143 -11.99 9.99 -9.09
CA ASP A 143 -13.05 9.79 -8.13
C ASP A 143 -14.37 10.23 -8.74
N CYS A 144 -15.41 9.50 -8.43
CA CYS A 144 -16.75 9.79 -8.90
C CYS A 144 -17.65 9.95 -7.68
N GLU A 145 -18.75 10.68 -7.84
CA GLU A 145 -19.88 10.64 -6.91
C GLU A 145 -21.06 9.96 -7.59
N MET A 146 -21.72 9.07 -6.85
CA MET A 146 -22.80 8.24 -7.35
C MET A 146 -24.12 8.55 -6.66
N VAL A 147 -25.20 8.44 -7.41
CA VAL A 147 -26.58 8.51 -6.94
C VAL A 147 -27.34 7.24 -7.33
N GLY A 148 -28.40 6.94 -6.62
CA GLY A 148 -29.30 5.83 -6.89
C GLY A 148 -30.31 6.15 -7.98
N GLY A 149 -30.47 5.23 -8.92
CA GLY A 149 -31.49 5.22 -9.97
C GLY A 149 -32.30 3.93 -10.00
N GLY A 150 -33.22 3.84 -10.95
CA GLY A 150 -34.15 2.73 -11.08
C GLY A 150 -35.35 2.85 -10.13
N SER A 151 -36.37 2.02 -10.34
CA SER A 151 -37.63 2.09 -9.57
C SER A 151 -37.43 1.86 -8.07
N ASP A 152 -36.36 1.19 -7.67
CA ASP A 152 -36.00 0.85 -6.30
C ASP A 152 -34.74 1.59 -5.78
N GLY A 153 -34.14 2.47 -6.58
CA GLY A 153 -32.93 3.21 -6.22
C GLY A 153 -31.64 2.37 -6.16
N SER A 154 -31.69 1.11 -6.63
CA SER A 154 -30.58 0.16 -6.55
C SER A 154 -29.49 0.40 -7.59
N LEU A 155 -29.80 1.07 -8.71
CA LEU A 155 -28.83 1.32 -9.77
C LEU A 155 -27.86 2.43 -9.37
N ASP A 156 -26.56 2.23 -9.61
CA ASP A 156 -25.53 3.25 -9.41
C ASP A 156 -25.40 4.12 -10.67
N LEU A 157 -25.66 5.42 -10.50
CA LEU A 157 -25.56 6.42 -11.56
C LEU A 157 -24.50 7.45 -11.19
N CYS A 158 -23.57 7.70 -12.10
CA CYS A 158 -22.56 8.73 -11.91
C CYS A 158 -23.21 10.12 -11.95
N ALA A 159 -22.95 10.95 -10.94
CA ALA A 159 -23.46 12.31 -10.80
C ALA A 159 -22.34 13.37 -10.84
N ARG A 160 -21.10 13.01 -10.49
CA ARG A 160 -19.93 13.89 -10.55
C ARG A 160 -18.68 13.06 -10.83
N VAL A 161 -17.73 13.62 -11.56
CA VAL A 161 -16.42 13.00 -11.82
C VAL A 161 -15.33 14.03 -11.59
N CYS A 162 -14.25 13.62 -10.94
CA CYS A 162 -12.99 14.35 -10.88
C CYS A 162 -11.86 13.44 -11.37
N LEU A 163 -10.97 14.00 -12.17
CA LEU A 163 -9.80 13.35 -12.73
C LEU A 163 -8.61 14.31 -12.63
N LEU A 164 -7.52 13.85 -12.03
CA LEU A 164 -6.30 14.63 -11.80
C LEU A 164 -5.06 13.92 -12.34
N ASP A 165 -4.04 14.68 -12.72
CA ASP A 165 -2.71 14.18 -13.02
C ASP A 165 -1.85 14.00 -11.74
N GLU A 166 -0.58 13.58 -11.90
CA GLU A 166 0.35 13.40 -10.77
C GLU A 166 0.78 14.71 -10.09
N ASP A 167 0.64 15.83 -10.78
CA ASP A 167 1.00 17.17 -10.31
C ASP A 167 -0.19 17.86 -9.62
N GLU A 168 -1.29 17.12 -9.39
CA GLU A 168 -2.54 17.58 -8.77
C GLU A 168 -3.33 18.57 -9.64
N ASN A 169 -3.02 18.65 -10.94
CA ASN A 169 -3.80 19.47 -11.87
C ASN A 169 -5.08 18.75 -12.30
N ILE A 170 -6.16 19.51 -12.42
CA ILE A 170 -7.44 19.00 -12.88
C ILE A 170 -7.37 18.71 -14.38
N ILE A 171 -7.49 17.44 -14.76
CA ILE A 171 -7.69 17.01 -16.14
C ILE A 171 -9.18 17.15 -16.50
N PHE A 172 -10.07 16.71 -15.60
CA PHE A 172 -11.51 16.75 -15.82
C PHE A 172 -12.27 16.89 -14.50
N HIS A 173 -13.21 17.82 -14.43
CA HIS A 173 -14.10 17.98 -13.27
C HIS A 173 -15.46 18.47 -13.72
N SER A 174 -16.49 17.63 -13.58
CA SER A 174 -17.84 18.00 -14.03
C SER A 174 -18.91 17.23 -13.28
N TYR A 175 -20.10 17.83 -13.23
CA TYR A 175 -21.33 17.10 -12.97
C TYR A 175 -21.72 16.29 -14.20
N VAL A 176 -22.35 15.14 -13.96
CA VAL A 176 -22.85 14.24 -15.00
C VAL A 176 -24.37 14.19 -14.88
N GLN A 177 -25.07 14.44 -15.97
CA GLN A 177 -26.51 14.23 -16.04
C GLN A 177 -26.78 12.75 -16.32
N PRO A 178 -27.41 12.00 -15.39
CA PRO A 178 -27.68 10.59 -15.62
C PRO A 178 -28.74 10.39 -16.71
N GLN A 179 -28.63 9.28 -17.46
CA GLN A 179 -29.57 8.95 -18.54
C GLN A 179 -30.97 8.57 -18.05
N ILE A 180 -31.10 8.17 -16.78
CA ILE A 180 -32.38 7.82 -16.15
C ILE A 180 -32.62 8.71 -14.93
N PRO A 181 -33.87 8.93 -14.50
CA PRO A 181 -34.17 9.75 -13.34
C PRO A 181 -33.47 9.25 -12.07
N VAL A 182 -32.93 10.19 -11.31
CA VAL A 182 -32.38 9.94 -9.98
C VAL A 182 -33.54 9.70 -9.01
N THR A 183 -33.53 8.55 -8.35
CA THR A 183 -34.57 8.15 -7.40
C THR A 183 -34.06 8.16 -5.95
N ASN A 184 -32.75 8.20 -5.73
CA ASN A 184 -32.17 8.23 -4.40
C ASN A 184 -30.82 8.98 -4.38
N TYR A 185 -30.73 10.08 -3.63
CA TYR A 185 -29.45 10.74 -3.35
C TYR A 185 -28.82 10.05 -2.13
N ARG A 186 -27.89 9.12 -2.38
CA ARG A 186 -27.34 8.21 -1.37
C ARG A 186 -26.49 9.00 -0.36
N ASP A 187 -26.87 8.96 0.92
CA ASP A 187 -25.99 9.32 2.04
C ASP A 187 -25.59 8.03 2.76
N THR A 188 -24.48 7.44 2.31
CA THR A 188 -24.01 6.14 2.80
C THR A 188 -23.63 6.18 4.28
N ALA A 189 -23.34 7.36 4.84
CA ALA A 189 -23.06 7.52 6.28
C ALA A 189 -24.28 7.21 7.17
N LYS A 190 -25.50 7.22 6.62
CA LYS A 190 -26.75 6.95 7.35
C LYS A 190 -27.34 5.57 7.07
N TYR A 191 -26.77 4.79 6.15
CA TYR A 191 -27.35 3.51 5.74
C TYR A 191 -26.92 2.35 6.66
N ARG A 192 -27.78 2.03 7.63
CA ARG A 192 -27.54 1.01 8.68
C ARG A 192 -27.02 -0.36 8.18
N PRO A 193 -27.52 -0.94 7.06
CA PRO A 193 -27.04 -2.25 6.60
C PRO A 193 -25.59 -2.29 6.09
N LEU A 194 -24.97 -1.15 5.78
CA LEU A 194 -23.57 -1.06 5.32
C LEU A 194 -22.58 -0.64 6.44
N MET A 195 -23.04 -0.62 7.69
CA MET A 195 -22.17 -0.43 8.86
C MET A 195 -21.31 -1.70 9.08
N LYS A 196 -20.00 -1.55 9.26
CA LYS A 196 -19.01 -2.62 9.02
C LYS A 196 -19.06 -3.79 10.01
N THR A 197 -18.96 -5.01 9.47
CA THR A 197 -18.37 -6.20 10.12
C THR A 197 -17.53 -7.00 9.10
N ASN A 198 -16.20 -6.97 9.29
CA ASN A 198 -15.19 -7.95 8.81
C ASN A 198 -14.72 -7.86 7.33
N LEU A 199 -13.38 -7.79 7.15
CA LEU A 199 -12.60 -7.88 5.90
C LEU A 199 -12.76 -6.78 4.84
N VAL A 200 -13.20 -5.58 5.22
CA VAL A 200 -13.26 -4.40 4.33
C VAL A 200 -11.93 -3.63 4.37
N SER A 201 -11.48 -3.12 3.23
CA SER A 201 -10.40 -2.13 3.14
C SER A 201 -10.61 -0.97 4.12
N HIS A 202 -9.51 -0.38 4.60
CA HIS A 202 -9.60 0.84 5.38
C HIS A 202 -10.26 1.95 4.55
N SER A 203 -11.04 2.83 5.20
CA SER A 203 -11.61 3.98 4.50
C SER A 203 -10.48 4.90 4.02
N LEU A 204 -10.73 5.64 2.94
CA LEU A 204 -9.78 6.65 2.46
C LEU A 204 -9.42 7.63 3.58
N LYS A 205 -10.41 8.10 4.34
CA LYS A 205 -10.21 8.92 5.55
C LYS A 205 -9.19 8.35 6.53
N TYR A 206 -9.27 7.04 6.83
CA TYR A 206 -8.30 6.40 7.72
C TYR A 206 -6.91 6.37 7.08
N LEU A 207 -6.81 5.99 5.81
CA LEU A 207 -5.52 5.89 5.09
C LEU A 207 -4.83 7.25 5.01
N VAL A 208 -5.59 8.30 4.70
CA VAL A 208 -5.10 9.67 4.57
C VAL A 208 -4.60 10.19 5.92
N GLN A 209 -5.37 10.00 6.99
CA GLN A 209 -4.90 10.39 8.32
C GLN A 209 -3.66 9.59 8.75
N THR A 210 -3.63 8.29 8.47
CA THR A 210 -2.58 7.36 8.94
C THR A 210 -1.26 7.55 8.21
N TYR A 211 -1.31 7.77 6.89
CA TYR A 211 -0.12 7.83 6.03
C TYR A 211 0.19 9.23 5.54
N LEU A 212 -0.77 10.16 5.52
CA LEU A 212 -0.58 11.54 5.08
C LEU A 212 -0.60 12.58 6.20
N GLY A 213 -1.24 12.28 7.32
CA GLY A 213 -1.21 13.12 8.52
C GLY A 213 -2.31 14.18 8.60
N TYR A 214 -3.17 14.29 7.58
CA TYR A 214 -4.30 15.22 7.56
C TYR A 214 -5.65 14.49 7.51
N ASN A 215 -6.73 15.22 7.85
CA ASN A 215 -8.10 14.72 7.75
C ASN A 215 -8.75 15.19 6.45
N ILE A 216 -9.56 14.33 5.87
CA ILE A 216 -10.46 14.63 4.75
C ILE A 216 -11.90 14.34 5.17
N GLN A 217 -12.86 14.74 4.35
CA GLN A 217 -14.28 14.41 4.53
C GLN A 217 -14.77 14.86 5.91
N THR A 218 -14.47 16.13 6.25
CA THR A 218 -14.94 16.80 7.47
C THR A 218 -16.31 17.46 7.28
N GLY A 219 -16.82 17.49 6.05
CA GLY A 219 -18.13 18.02 5.65
C GLY A 219 -18.74 17.20 4.50
N VAL A 220 -19.23 17.89 3.46
CA VAL A 220 -19.71 17.25 2.22
C VAL A 220 -18.52 16.62 1.47
N HIS A 221 -18.71 15.43 0.91
CA HIS A 221 -17.69 14.79 0.09
C HIS A 221 -17.40 15.63 -1.16
N ASP A 222 -16.12 15.89 -1.41
CA ASP A 222 -15.63 16.57 -2.60
C ASP A 222 -14.70 15.62 -3.37
N PRO A 223 -15.07 15.16 -4.58
CA PRO A 223 -14.27 14.22 -5.35
C PRO A 223 -12.89 14.77 -5.69
N TYR A 224 -12.71 16.10 -5.69
CA TYR A 224 -11.39 16.72 -5.81
C TYR A 224 -10.48 16.40 -4.61
N GLU A 225 -10.98 16.61 -3.38
CA GLU A 225 -10.24 16.29 -2.15
C GLU A 225 -9.86 14.80 -2.12
N ASP A 226 -10.79 13.93 -2.54
CA ASP A 226 -10.58 12.49 -2.57
C ASP A 226 -9.55 12.09 -3.64
N CYS A 227 -9.62 12.65 -4.86
CA CYS A 227 -8.62 12.42 -5.92
C CYS A 227 -7.21 12.84 -5.48
N VAL A 228 -7.04 14.06 -4.97
CA VAL A 228 -5.74 14.56 -4.51
C VAL A 228 -5.18 13.65 -3.42
N SER A 229 -6.03 13.22 -2.51
CA SER A 229 -5.62 12.37 -1.39
C SER A 229 -5.21 10.97 -1.82
N VAL A 230 -5.91 10.38 -2.80
CA VAL A 230 -5.52 9.11 -3.43
C VAL A 230 -4.19 9.26 -4.17
N MET A 231 -4.01 10.32 -4.95
CA MET A 231 -2.77 10.58 -5.69
C MET A 231 -1.57 10.74 -4.74
N ARG A 232 -1.73 11.49 -3.65
CA ARG A 232 -0.69 11.64 -2.62
C ARG A 232 -0.36 10.33 -1.91
N LEU A 233 -1.36 9.49 -1.63
CA LEU A 233 -1.16 8.16 -1.07
C LEU A 233 -0.39 7.27 -2.06
N TYR A 234 -0.77 7.28 -3.33
CA TYR A 234 -0.08 6.58 -4.40
C TYR A 234 1.40 7.00 -4.48
N LYS A 235 1.68 8.31 -4.56
CA LYS A 235 3.04 8.86 -4.61
C LYS A 235 3.86 8.45 -3.39
N ARG A 236 3.26 8.51 -2.18
CA ARG A 236 3.93 8.08 -0.94
C ARG A 236 4.30 6.61 -0.95
N MET A 237 3.38 5.74 -1.35
CA MET A 237 3.60 4.30 -1.40
C MET A 237 4.55 3.91 -2.54
N ARG A 238 4.50 4.61 -3.68
CA ARG A 238 5.42 4.45 -4.81
C ARG A 238 6.85 4.83 -4.45
N ALA A 239 7.04 5.84 -3.58
CA ALA A 239 8.35 6.30 -3.12
C ALA A 239 8.99 5.43 -2.00
N GLN A 240 8.28 4.40 -1.53
CA GLN A 240 8.83 3.49 -0.51
C GLN A 240 10.05 2.73 -1.05
N ASN A 241 11.07 2.56 -0.21
CA ASN A 241 12.28 1.85 -0.58
C ASN A 241 12.03 0.34 -0.60
N HIS A 242 11.92 -0.23 -1.79
CA HIS A 242 11.92 -1.68 -1.97
C HIS A 242 13.31 -2.14 -2.40
N HIS A 243 13.79 -3.23 -1.79
CA HIS A 243 15.08 -3.80 -2.18
C HIS A 243 14.95 -4.33 -3.62
N VAL A 244 15.58 -3.63 -4.57
CA VAL A 244 15.58 -4.02 -5.97
C VAL A 244 16.44 -5.27 -6.11
N GLU A 245 15.82 -6.40 -6.43
CA GLU A 245 16.56 -7.54 -6.96
C GLU A 245 17.30 -7.08 -8.22
N GLY A 246 18.63 -7.25 -8.22
CA GLY A 246 19.47 -6.83 -9.34
C GLY A 246 18.97 -7.43 -10.65
N SER A 247 18.85 -6.58 -11.67
CA SER A 247 18.68 -6.97 -13.06
C SER A 247 19.79 -7.94 -13.46
N GLY A 248 19.56 -9.24 -13.37
CA GLY A 248 20.62 -10.21 -13.65
C GLY A 248 20.29 -11.68 -13.49
N ILE A 249 19.19 -12.06 -12.83
CA ILE A 249 18.77 -13.46 -12.81
C ILE A 249 17.52 -13.60 -13.66
N GLN A 250 17.78 -14.03 -14.89
CA GLN A 250 16.83 -14.55 -15.85
C GLN A 250 15.74 -15.33 -15.14
N SER A 251 14.50 -14.93 -15.39
CA SER A 251 13.27 -15.56 -14.93
C SER A 251 13.39 -17.09 -14.98
N ILE A 252 13.73 -17.71 -13.85
CA ILE A 252 13.31 -19.08 -13.61
C ILE A 252 11.80 -18.95 -13.38
N CYS A 253 11.09 -18.99 -14.49
CA CYS A 253 9.64 -18.98 -14.56
C CYS A 253 9.16 -20.30 -13.96
N GLY A 254 8.87 -20.24 -12.67
CA GLY A 254 8.15 -21.29 -12.01
C GLY A 254 8.14 -21.06 -10.52
N GLY A 255 7.03 -20.52 -10.00
CA GLY A 255 6.77 -20.45 -8.57
C GLY A 255 6.75 -21.84 -7.94
N PHE A 256 6.22 -21.95 -6.73
CA PHE A 256 6.16 -23.23 -6.02
C PHE A 256 5.46 -24.37 -6.79
N ASP A 257 4.63 -24.05 -7.79
CA ASP A 257 3.87 -25.00 -8.62
C ASP A 257 4.73 -25.91 -9.50
N PHE A 258 5.99 -25.54 -9.76
CA PHE A 258 6.90 -26.31 -10.61
C PHE A 258 7.73 -27.36 -9.85
N TRP A 259 7.64 -27.36 -8.51
CA TRP A 259 8.50 -28.17 -7.65
C TRP A 259 7.70 -29.24 -6.92
N LYS A 260 8.25 -30.46 -6.85
CA LYS A 260 7.63 -31.52 -6.03
C LYS A 260 7.81 -31.19 -4.54
N PRO A 261 6.86 -31.53 -3.65
CA PRO A 261 6.96 -31.26 -2.21
C PRO A 261 8.28 -31.75 -1.58
N LYS A 262 8.72 -32.95 -1.96
CA LYS A 262 9.99 -33.55 -1.49
C LYS A 262 11.25 -32.79 -1.95
N GLU A 263 11.18 -32.02 -3.03
CA GLU A 263 12.28 -31.18 -3.52
C GLU A 263 12.34 -29.87 -2.74
N LEU A 264 11.18 -29.25 -2.50
CA LEU A 264 11.06 -28.05 -1.65
C LEU A 264 11.52 -28.32 -0.21
N GLU A 265 11.21 -29.50 0.32
CA GLU A 265 11.69 -29.95 1.63
C GLU A 265 13.20 -30.22 1.68
N LYS A 266 13.92 -30.23 0.55
CA LYS A 266 15.39 -30.30 0.55
C LYS A 266 16.05 -28.92 0.52
N MET A 267 15.33 -27.90 0.04
CA MET A 267 15.85 -26.54 -0.07
C MET A 267 16.10 -25.88 1.29
N THR A 268 16.98 -24.88 1.30
CA THR A 268 17.20 -24.00 2.46
C THR A 268 16.08 -22.95 2.56
N PRO A 269 15.80 -22.38 3.74
CA PRO A 269 14.82 -21.30 3.90
C PRO A 269 15.09 -20.08 3.00
N GLU A 270 16.35 -19.77 2.75
CA GLU A 270 16.81 -18.70 1.84
C GLU A 270 16.38 -19.03 0.42
N LYS A 271 16.62 -20.27 -0.03
CA LYS A 271 16.25 -20.68 -1.39
C LYS A 271 14.74 -20.74 -1.60
N LEU A 272 13.99 -21.13 -0.56
CA LEU A 272 12.52 -21.06 -0.57
C LEU A 272 12.01 -19.62 -0.69
N TYR A 273 12.73 -18.65 -0.12
CA TYR A 273 12.39 -17.23 -0.26
C TYR A 273 12.69 -16.71 -1.67
N GLU A 274 13.85 -17.05 -2.25
CA GLU A 274 14.23 -16.63 -3.61
C GLU A 274 13.25 -17.09 -4.71
N ILE A 275 12.58 -18.22 -4.53
CA ILE A 275 11.56 -18.71 -5.47
C ILE A 275 10.15 -18.19 -5.15
N SER A 276 9.96 -17.60 -3.97
CA SER A 276 8.69 -17.00 -3.56
C SER A 276 8.50 -15.67 -4.31
N ARG A 277 7.28 -15.43 -4.80
CA ARG A 277 6.94 -14.20 -5.52
C ARG A 277 5.77 -13.50 -4.83
N SER A 278 5.70 -12.19 -5.03
CA SER A 278 4.55 -11.40 -4.59
C SER A 278 3.28 -11.88 -5.29
N ASN A 279 2.19 -12.01 -4.54
CA ASN A 279 0.85 -12.25 -5.09
C ASN A 279 0.09 -10.94 -5.39
N TYR A 280 0.76 -9.79 -5.29
CA TYR A 280 0.20 -8.48 -5.59
C TYR A 280 1.19 -7.62 -6.38
N ARG A 281 0.66 -6.64 -7.13
CA ARG A 281 1.44 -5.65 -7.87
C ARG A 281 1.84 -4.51 -6.93
N CYS A 282 3.13 -4.30 -6.72
CA CYS A 282 3.66 -3.16 -5.98
C CYS A 282 3.74 -1.92 -6.87
N TRP A 283 3.26 -0.76 -6.40
CA TRP A 283 3.35 0.52 -7.14
C TRP A 283 4.79 0.99 -7.34
N CYS A 284 5.74 0.50 -6.53
CA CYS A 284 7.17 0.70 -6.76
C CYS A 284 7.67 0.17 -8.13
N LEU A 285 6.92 -0.74 -8.76
CA LEU A 285 7.23 -1.24 -10.10
C LEU A 285 6.83 -0.26 -11.21
N ASP A 286 5.98 0.73 -10.92
CA ASP A 286 5.52 1.72 -11.92
C ASP A 286 6.68 2.60 -12.41
N LEU A 287 7.72 2.80 -11.58
CA LEU A 287 8.93 3.52 -11.95
C LEU A 287 9.81 2.77 -12.97
N LYS A 288 9.59 1.48 -13.20
CA LYS A 288 10.42 0.64 -14.08
C LYS A 288 9.90 0.57 -15.52
N GLY A 289 8.81 1.27 -15.83
CA GLY A 289 8.24 1.34 -17.17
C GLY A 289 8.98 2.32 -18.07
N GLN A 290 10.16 1.91 -18.56
CA GLN A 290 10.81 2.26 -19.84
C GLN A 290 12.34 2.10 -19.68
N GLN A 291 12.87 0.93 -20.04
CA GLN A 291 14.25 0.90 -20.52
C GLN A 291 14.24 1.47 -21.95
N PRO A 292 14.93 2.58 -22.23
CA PRO A 292 15.11 3.01 -23.61
C PRO A 292 16.10 2.05 -24.26
N GLY A 293 15.61 1.19 -25.16
CA GLY A 293 16.45 0.40 -26.05
C GLY A 293 16.05 -1.07 -26.13
N LEU A 294 15.15 -1.38 -27.05
CA LEU A 294 15.18 -2.56 -27.93
C LEU A 294 14.06 -2.36 -28.96
N ILE A 295 14.43 -1.63 -30.03
CA ILE A 295 13.83 -1.79 -31.35
C ILE A 295 14.41 -3.06 -31.95
#